data_AF-A0A936T8P2-F1
#
_entry.id   AF-A0A936T8P2-F1
#
_cell.length_a   1.000
_cell.length_b   1.000
_cell.length_c   1.000
_cell.angle_alpha   90.00
_cell.angle_beta   90.00
_cell.angle_gamma   90.00
#
_symmetry.space_group_name_H-M   'P 1'
#
loop_
_entity.id
_entity.type
_entity.pdbx_description
1 polymer ?
#
loop_
_entity_poly.entity_id
_entity_poly.type
_entity_poly.pdbx_seq_one_letter_code
_entity_poly.pdbx_strand_id
1 'polypeptide(L)'
;MKTYLIGKRKAVSNWLRQFMTVIDPIQGLYKIQESLLYIFKWGEFKRLPKIDYVLVFRQLFAKCESCPVDEIEKDNASFFQVSLVYDKNKRIIFHETRSREDAFIQAKTLAAQLQSRVMDSTNRNGIKSWLT
;
A
#
# COMPACT_ATOMS: atom_id res chain seq x y z
N MET A 1 17.50 13.48 12.68
CA MET A 1 16.08 13.14 12.79
C MET A 1 15.85 11.76 12.16
N LYS A 2 15.17 10.83 12.84
CA LYS A 2 14.79 9.55 12.24
C LYS A 2 13.53 9.77 11.39
N THR A 3 13.67 9.75 10.07
CA THR A 3 12.54 9.94 9.14
C THR A 3 11.94 8.57 8.82
N TYR A 4 11.06 8.08 9.70
CA TYR A 4 10.31 6.86 9.43
C TYR A 4 9.17 7.15 8.44
N LEU A 5 9.02 6.30 7.43
CA LEU A 5 7.85 6.30 6.56
C LEU A 5 6.81 5.34 7.13
N ILE A 6 5.60 5.83 7.38
CA ILE A 6 4.56 5.06 8.06
C ILE A 6 3.32 4.96 7.17
N GLY A 7 3.01 3.75 6.72
CA GLY A 7 1.81 3.42 5.98
C GLY A 7 0.80 2.70 6.87
N LYS A 8 -0.50 2.86 6.59
CA LYS A 8 -1.59 2.27 7.36
C LYS A 8 -2.55 1.56 6.41
N ARG A 9 -3.13 0.45 6.86
CA ARG A 9 -4.13 -0.31 6.12
C ARG A 9 -5.49 -0.12 6.76
N LYS A 10 -6.20 0.94 6.33
CA LYS A 10 -7.46 1.39 6.93
C LYS A 10 -8.68 1.19 6.04
N ALA A 11 -8.47 0.88 4.75
CA ALA A 11 -9.54 0.87 3.76
C ALA A 11 -10.51 -0.30 3.95
N VAL A 12 -10.01 -1.44 4.41
CA VAL A 12 -10.83 -2.58 4.86
C VAL A 12 -11.20 -2.34 6.32
N SER A 13 -12.44 -1.94 6.59
CA SER A 13 -12.94 -1.64 7.93
C SER A 13 -12.74 -2.84 8.87
N ASN A 14 -11.67 -2.78 9.67
CA ASN A 14 -11.39 -3.76 10.71
C ASN A 14 -11.05 -3.00 12.00
N TRP A 15 -12.09 -2.80 12.82
CA TRP A 15 -11.96 -2.06 14.07
C TRP A 15 -11.12 -2.82 15.11
N LEU A 16 -11.12 -4.16 15.04
CA LEU A 16 -10.38 -5.04 15.94
C LEU A 16 -8.91 -5.11 15.57
N ARG A 17 -8.59 -5.45 14.31
CA ARG A 17 -7.23 -5.70 13.85
C ARG A 17 -6.78 -4.64 12.86
N GLN A 18 -5.67 -4.00 13.16
CA GLN A 18 -5.08 -2.97 12.32
C GLN A 18 -3.67 -3.33 11.92
N PHE A 19 -3.26 -2.85 10.76
CA PHE A 19 -1.93 -3.07 10.22
C PHE A 19 -1.27 -1.74 9.88
N MET A 20 -0.01 -1.63 10.25
CA MET A 20 0.85 -0.49 9.99
C MET A 20 2.18 -1.00 9.46
N THR A 21 2.68 -0.37 8.40
CA THR A 21 4.00 -0.68 7.86
C THR A 21 4.91 0.50 8.14
N VAL A 22 6.02 0.25 8.81
CA VAL A 22 7.06 1.24 9.11
C VAL A 22 8.28 0.92 8.29
N ILE A 23 8.86 1.92 7.63
CA ILE A 23 10.09 1.80 6.85
C ILE A 23 11.09 2.81 7.37
N ASP A 24 12.31 2.33 7.60
CA ASP A 24 13.50 3.12 7.85
C ASP A 24 14.39 3.05 6.60
N PRO A 25 14.30 4.04 5.69
CA PRO A 25 15.09 4.04 4.46
C PRO A 25 16.58 4.25 4.73
N ILE A 26 16.95 4.87 5.86
CA ILE A 26 18.34 5.16 6.22
C ILE A 26 19.04 3.89 6.71
N GLN A 27 18.37 3.12 7.57
CA GLN A 27 18.91 1.87 8.11
C GLN A 27 18.63 0.66 7.20
N GLY A 28 17.82 0.84 6.16
CA GLY A 28 17.39 -0.26 5.29
C GLY A 28 16.59 -1.30 6.07
N LEU A 29 15.67 -0.86 6.94
CA LEU A 29 14.83 -1.72 7.76
C LEU A 29 13.35 -1.48 7.49
N TYR A 30 12.53 -2.49 7.69
CA TYR A 30 11.08 -2.34 7.71
C TYR A 30 10.46 -3.20 8.81
N LYS A 31 9.28 -2.79 9.27
CA LYS A 31 8.47 -3.53 10.23
C LYS A 31 7.03 -3.52 9.76
N ILE A 32 6.42 -4.69 9.71
CA ILE A 32 4.97 -4.81 9.65
C ILE A 32 4.50 -4.96 11.09
N GLN A 33 3.77 -3.97 11.57
CA GLN A 33 3.17 -3.97 12.87
C GLN A 33 1.70 -4.32 12.75
N GLU A 34 1.28 -5.28 13.55
CA GLU A 34 -0.13 -5.58 13.75
C GLU A 34 -0.55 -5.07 15.11
N SER A 35 -1.82 -4.71 15.24
CA SER A 35 -2.39 -4.42 16.53
C SER A 35 -3.81 -4.92 16.69
N LEU A 36 -4.14 -5.36 17.90
CA LEU A 36 -5.48 -5.75 18.32
C LEU A 36 -5.98 -4.78 19.38
N LEU A 37 -7.19 -4.25 19.16
CA LEU A 37 -7.86 -3.29 20.06
C LEU A 37 -7.00 -2.04 20.37
N TYR A 38 -6.06 -1.67 19.50
CA TYR A 38 -5.03 -0.64 19.74
C TYR A 38 -4.07 -0.89 20.93
N ILE A 39 -4.30 -1.92 21.75
CA ILE A 39 -3.56 -2.19 22.99
C ILE A 39 -2.38 -3.11 22.72
N PHE A 40 -2.64 -4.27 22.12
CA PHE A 40 -1.61 -5.25 21.82
C PHE A 40 -0.99 -4.92 20.48
N LYS A 41 0.32 -4.63 20.46
CA LYS A 41 1.09 -4.30 19.25
C LYS A 41 2.25 -5.27 19.13
N TRP A 42 2.40 -5.91 17.97
CA TRP A 42 3.51 -6.82 17.70
C TRP A 42 4.06 -6.64 16.30
N GLY A 43 5.29 -7.10 16.10
CA GLY A 43 6.02 -6.99 14.84
C GLY A 43 7.48 -6.65 15.09
N GLU A 44 8.34 -7.20 14.25
CA GLU A 44 9.80 -7.05 14.37
C GLU A 44 10.35 -6.32 13.15
N PHE A 45 11.46 -5.61 13.36
CA PHE A 45 12.20 -5.02 12.26
C PHE A 45 12.98 -6.10 11.51
N LYS A 46 12.85 -6.09 10.20
CA LYS A 46 13.57 -6.95 9.25
C LYS A 46 14.33 -6.08 8.28
N ARG A 47 15.36 -6.63 7.63
CA ARG A 47 16.06 -5.94 6.53
C ARG A 47 15.08 -5.65 5.39
N LEU A 48 15.07 -4.40 4.94
CA LEU A 48 14.34 -3.97 3.76
C LEU A 48 14.99 -4.61 2.53
N PRO A 49 14.25 -5.40 1.74
CA PRO A 49 14.78 -5.93 0.49
C PRO A 49 15.03 -4.80 -0.51
N LYS A 50 15.86 -5.06 -1.51
CA LYS A 50 16.00 -4.14 -2.65
C LYS A 50 14.66 -4.02 -3.35
N ILE A 51 14.10 -2.81 -3.35
CA ILE A 51 12.80 -2.54 -3.95
C ILE A 51 13.00 -2.31 -5.46
N ASP A 52 12.27 -3.07 -6.27
CA ASP A 52 12.29 -2.96 -7.72
C ASP A 52 11.46 -1.75 -8.16
N TYR A 53 10.25 -1.60 -7.59
CA TYR A 53 9.33 -0.50 -7.86
C TYR A 53 8.25 -0.36 -6.78
N VAL A 54 7.61 0.80 -6.75
CA VAL A 54 6.40 1.06 -5.96
C VAL A 54 5.18 0.85 -6.86
N LEU A 55 4.26 -0.02 -6.45
CA LEU A 55 3.03 -0.31 -7.17
C LEU A 55 1.84 0.38 -6.52
N VAL A 56 1.08 1.12 -7.31
CA VAL A 56 -0.27 1.57 -6.93
C VAL A 56 -1.29 0.74 -7.70
N PHE A 57 -2.15 0.05 -6.97
CA PHE A 57 -3.13 -0.89 -7.54
C PHE A 57 -4.51 -0.61 -6.94
N ARG A 58 -5.55 -0.69 -7.77
CA ARG A 58 -6.95 -0.57 -7.35
C ARG A 58 -7.52 -1.96 -7.04
N GLN A 59 -7.93 -2.18 -5.80
CA GLN A 59 -8.53 -3.43 -5.34
C GLN A 59 -10.05 -3.27 -5.14
N LEU A 60 -10.83 -4.26 -5.56
CA LEU A 60 -12.26 -4.34 -5.32
C LEU A 60 -12.55 -5.05 -3.99
N PHE A 61 -13.58 -4.64 -3.25
CA PHE A 61 -14.01 -5.39 -2.06
C PHE A 61 -14.67 -6.72 -2.46
N ALA A 62 -14.36 -7.80 -1.73
CA ALA A 62 -14.89 -9.15 -2.00
C ALA A 62 -16.43 -9.26 -1.93
N LYS A 63 -17.12 -8.30 -1.30
CA LYS A 63 -18.60 -8.26 -1.26
C LYS A 63 -19.26 -7.85 -2.60
N CYS A 64 -18.47 -7.55 -3.63
CA CYS A 64 -18.97 -7.09 -4.93
C CYS A 64 -18.94 -8.15 -6.04
N GLU A 65 -18.94 -9.45 -5.73
CA GLU A 65 -19.04 -10.51 -6.76
C GLU A 65 -20.30 -10.37 -7.64
N SER A 66 -21.35 -9.70 -7.15
CA SER A 66 -22.61 -9.45 -7.86
C SER A 66 -22.87 -7.97 -8.21
N CYS A 67 -21.87 -7.09 -8.07
CA CYS A 67 -22.04 -5.68 -8.43
C CYS A 67 -21.99 -5.52 -9.96
N PRO A 68 -23.00 -4.90 -10.61
CA PRO A 68 -22.90 -4.55 -12.03
C PRO A 68 -21.68 -3.66 -12.25
N VAL A 69 -21.02 -3.80 -13.41
CA VAL A 69 -19.75 -3.11 -13.75
C VAL A 69 -19.85 -1.58 -13.58
N ASP A 70 -21.06 -1.07 -13.70
CA ASP A 70 -21.40 0.36 -13.61
C ASP A 70 -21.40 0.88 -12.16
N GLU A 71 -21.67 0.03 -11.16
CA GLU A 71 -21.60 0.39 -9.73
C GLU A 71 -20.17 0.35 -9.17
N ILE A 72 -19.22 -0.27 -9.89
CA ILE A 72 -17.79 -0.21 -9.58
C ILE A 72 -17.27 1.23 -9.72
N GLU A 73 -17.98 2.13 -10.41
CA GLU A 73 -17.62 3.56 -10.51
C GLU A 73 -18.00 4.37 -9.28
N LYS A 74 -18.97 3.91 -8.48
CA LYS A 74 -19.28 4.54 -7.20
C LYS A 74 -18.20 4.12 -6.20
N ASP A 75 -17.37 5.07 -5.79
CA ASP A 75 -16.17 4.97 -4.93
C ASP A 75 -16.23 4.08 -3.67
N ASN A 76 -17.39 3.52 -3.33
CA ASN A 76 -17.59 2.67 -2.15
C ASN A 76 -17.18 1.20 -2.35
N ALA A 77 -17.01 0.73 -3.59
CA ALA A 77 -16.74 -0.69 -3.89
C ALA A 77 -15.24 -1.03 -4.06
N SER A 78 -14.35 -0.06 -3.94
CA SER A 78 -12.91 -0.26 -4.17
C SER A 78 -12.03 0.57 -3.24
N PHE A 79 -10.76 0.19 -3.16
CA PHE A 79 -9.72 0.97 -2.50
C PHE A 79 -8.41 0.90 -3.28
N PHE A 80 -7.49 1.82 -2.98
CA PHE A 80 -6.16 1.87 -3.57
C PHE A 80 -5.14 1.34 -2.58
N GLN A 81 -4.28 0.46 -3.05
CA GLN A 81 -3.18 -0.13 -2.29
C GLN A 81 -1.84 0.32 -2.86
N VAL A 82 -0.99 0.84 -1.99
CA VAL A 82 0.41 1.16 -2.27
C VAL A 82 1.28 0.02 -1.75
N SER A 83 2.04 -0.61 -2.63
CA SER A 83 2.88 -1.76 -2.32
C SER A 83 4.31 -1.54 -2.79
N LEU A 84 5.29 -1.99 -2.02
CA LEU A 84 6.67 -2.08 -2.47
C LEU A 84 6.89 -3.46 -3.08
N VAL A 85 7.25 -3.52 -4.36
CA VAL A 85 7.52 -4.77 -5.06
C VAL A 85 9.02 -5.04 -5.04
N TYR A 86 9.38 -6.28 -4.73
CA TYR A 86 10.75 -6.75 -4.68
C TYR A 86 10.80 -8.20 -5.16
N ASP A 87 11.97 -8.65 -5.58
CA ASP A 87 12.18 -10.03 -6.04
C ASP A 87 11.12 -10.44 -7.08
N LYS A 88 10.93 -9.56 -8.08
CA LYS A 88 10.00 -9.69 -9.24
C LYS A 88 8.51 -9.63 -8.89
N ASN A 89 8.04 -10.32 -7.86
CA ASN A 89 6.60 -10.44 -7.56
C ASN A 89 6.24 -10.37 -6.07
N LYS A 90 7.20 -10.37 -5.15
CA LYS A 90 6.92 -10.27 -3.71
C LYS A 90 6.55 -8.83 -3.36
N ARG A 91 5.67 -8.66 -2.38
CA ARG A 91 5.10 -7.35 -2.05
C ARG A 91 5.11 -7.09 -0.55
N ILE A 92 5.49 -5.87 -0.18
CA ILE A 92 5.22 -5.29 1.14
C ILE A 92 4.09 -4.28 0.96
N ILE A 93 2.92 -4.57 1.52
CA ILE A 93 1.81 -3.62 1.50
C ILE A 93 2.12 -2.48 2.46
N PHE A 94 2.27 -1.27 1.94
CA PHE A 94 2.62 -0.10 2.73
C PHE A 94 1.37 0.61 3.23
N HIS A 95 0.48 1.00 2.32
CA HIS A 95 -0.64 1.87 2.63
C HIS A 95 -1.90 1.48 1.84
N GLU A 96 -3.07 1.64 2.45
CA GLU A 96 -4.36 1.46 1.79
C GLU A 96 -5.27 2.65 2.10
N THR A 97 -5.91 3.19 1.07
CA THR A 97 -6.76 4.38 1.16
C THR A 97 -7.89 4.31 0.14
N ARG A 98 -8.95 5.09 0.34
CA ARG A 98 -10.03 5.24 -0.65
C ARG A 98 -9.76 6.36 -1.65
N SER A 99 -8.85 7.29 -1.34
CA SER A 99 -8.46 8.37 -2.26
C SER A 99 -7.33 7.92 -3.17
N ARG A 100 -7.52 8.09 -4.48
CA ARG A 100 -6.48 7.82 -5.48
C ARG A 100 -5.30 8.77 -5.26
N GLU A 101 -5.59 10.03 -5.02
CA GLU A 101 -4.62 11.12 -4.85
C GLU A 101 -3.68 10.82 -3.68
N ASP A 102 -4.24 10.45 -2.53
CA ASP A 102 -3.47 10.05 -1.34
C ASP A 102 -2.57 8.85 -1.64
N ALA A 103 -3.07 7.82 -2.34
CA ALA A 103 -2.25 6.67 -2.73
C ALA A 103 -1.05 7.08 -3.60
N PHE A 104 -1.24 7.97 -4.57
CA PHE A 104 -0.15 8.46 -5.41
C PHE A 104 0.83 9.38 -4.68
N ILE A 105 0.35 10.19 -3.73
CA ILE A 105 1.23 10.98 -2.86
C ILE A 105 2.15 10.06 -2.08
N GLN A 106 1.61 9.05 -1.39
CA GLN A 106 2.40 8.07 -0.64
C GLN A 106 3.38 7.31 -1.55
N ALA A 107 2.93 6.91 -2.74
CA ALA A 107 3.77 6.18 -3.68
C ALA A 107 4.96 7.02 -4.19
N LYS A 108 4.73 8.29 -4.53
CA LYS A 108 5.79 9.23 -4.95
C LYS A 108 6.78 9.50 -3.82
N THR A 109 6.30 9.69 -2.59
CA THR A 109 7.17 9.85 -1.42
C THR A 109 8.07 8.63 -1.20
N LEU A 110 7.51 7.41 -1.28
CA LEU A 110 8.29 6.17 -1.18
C LEU A 110 9.30 6.03 -2.31
N ALA A 111 8.87 6.27 -3.55
CA ALA A 111 9.71 6.17 -4.74
C ALA A 111 10.93 7.10 -4.65
N ALA A 112 10.74 8.34 -4.22
CA ALA A 112 11.83 9.29 -4.01
C ALA A 112 12.82 8.85 -2.92
N GLN A 113 12.31 8.35 -1.79
CA GLN A 113 13.15 7.92 -0.66
C GLN A 113 13.89 6.60 -0.93
N LEU A 114 13.30 5.71 -1.72
CA LEU A 114 13.85 4.39 -2.03
C LEU A 114 14.52 4.33 -3.42
N GLN A 115 14.64 5.46 -4.11
CA GLN A 115 15.23 5.58 -5.46
C GLN A 115 14.64 4.55 -6.44
N SER A 116 13.31 4.44 -6.45
CA SER A 116 12.57 3.48 -7.28
C SER A 116 11.51 4.17 -8.13
N ARG A 117 10.96 3.46 -9.11
CA ARG A 117 9.91 3.99 -9.99
C ARG A 117 8.52 3.67 -9.44
N VAL A 118 7.52 4.46 -9.83
CA VAL A 118 6.11 4.15 -9.53
C VAL A 118 5.47 3.48 -10.74
N MET A 119 4.79 2.36 -10.50
CA MET A 119 3.92 1.69 -11.45
C MET A 119 2.46 1.98 -11.09
N ASP A 120 1.75 2.65 -11.99
CA ASP A 120 0.30 2.81 -11.93
C ASP A 120 -0.37 1.58 -12.55
N SER A 121 -1.13 0.85 -11.75
CA SER A 121 -2.00 -0.26 -12.15
C SER A 121 -3.43 -0.04 -11.65
N THR A 122 -3.87 1.21 -11.56
CA THR A 122 -5.19 1.60 -11.04
C THR A 122 -6.29 1.63 -12.10
N ASN A 123 -5.92 1.61 -13.39
CA ASN A 123 -6.86 1.69 -14.51
C ASN A 123 -7.56 0.34 -14.78
N ARG A 124 -8.84 0.42 -15.20
CA ARG A 124 -9.76 -0.73 -15.38
C ARG A 124 -9.32 -1.78 -16.40
N ASN A 125 -8.43 -1.45 -17.33
CA ASN A 125 -8.12 -2.30 -18.47
C ASN A 125 -6.84 -3.14 -18.28
N GLY A 126 -6.34 -3.29 -17.05
CA GLY A 126 -5.07 -3.99 -16.79
C GLY A 126 -3.86 -3.30 -17.41
N ILE A 127 -4.04 -2.10 -17.97
CA ILE A 127 -2.97 -1.27 -18.52
C ILE A 127 -2.14 -0.75 -17.35
N LYS A 128 -0.88 -1.12 -17.35
CA LYS A 128 0.12 -0.63 -16.40
C LYS A 128 0.91 0.47 -17.07
N SER A 129 1.06 1.59 -16.40
CA SER A 129 1.92 2.69 -16.86
C SER A 129 2.97 3.01 -15.82
N TRP A 130 4.19 3.21 -16.28
CA TRP A 130 5.25 3.71 -15.42
C TRP A 130 5.14 5.22 -15.31
N LEU A 131 5.12 5.73 -14.08
CA LEU A 131 5.28 7.15 -13.84
C LEU A 131 6.77 7.47 -13.81
N THR A 132 7.12 8.56 -14.48
CA THR A 132 8.48 9.12 -14.53
C THR A 132 8.75 9.97 -13.31
#